data_AF-A0A554A026-F1
#
_entry.id   AF-A0A554A026-F1
#
_cell.length_a   1.000
_cell.length_b   1.000
_cell.length_c   1.000
_cell.angle_alpha   90.00
_cell.angle_beta   90.00
_cell.angle_gamma   90.00
#
_symmetry.space_group_name_H-M   'P 1'
#
loop_
_entity.id
_entity.type
_entity.pdbx_description
1 polymer ?
#
loop_
_entity_poly.entity_id
_entity_poly.type
_entity_poly.pdbx_seq_one_letter_code
_entity_poly.pdbx_strand_id
1 'polypeptide(L)'
;MRKVEVKKFGIVSVLKSTLYLYFIPLIIFVLIFLIATLVGVTQEGAAGFVTIPLFLIAIIFYTAFYAGIISLVTLCYNWLAGKFGGLVLTVEDVDTHTAINEQHHDESQLS
;
A
#
# COMPACT_ATOMS: atom_id res chain seq x y z
N MET A 1 4.41 19.67 20.73
CA MET A 1 4.92 19.67 19.34
C MET A 1 6.28 19.00 19.29
N ARG A 2 6.34 17.75 18.82
CA ARG A 2 7.58 16.97 18.72
C ARG A 2 8.02 16.85 17.25
N LYS A 3 9.29 17.15 16.96
CA LYS A 3 9.88 16.93 15.64
C LYS A 3 10.44 15.51 15.57
N VAL A 4 10.03 14.75 14.56
CA VAL A 4 10.50 13.38 14.28
C VAL A 4 11.15 13.38 12.90
N GLU A 5 12.44 13.02 12.83
CA GLU A 5 13.16 12.92 11.56
C GLU A 5 13.17 11.47 11.05
N VAL A 6 12.61 11.24 9.87
CA VAL A 6 12.62 9.94 9.19
C VAL A 6 13.85 9.86 8.28
N LYS A 7 14.95 9.35 8.84
CA LYS A 7 16.23 9.19 8.12
C LYS A 7 16.25 8.01 7.15
N LYS A 8 15.43 6.97 7.38
CA LYS A 8 15.37 5.76 6.54
C LYS A 8 13.96 5.21 6.51
N PHE A 9 13.51 4.79 5.33
CA PHE A 9 12.32 3.97 5.19
C PHE A 9 12.71 2.49 5.16
N GLY A 10 11.99 1.69 5.96
CA GLY A 10 12.11 0.23 5.91
C GLY A 10 11.45 -0.30 4.65
N ILE A 11 12.20 -0.98 3.79
CA ILE A 11 11.72 -1.53 2.51
C ILE A 11 10.48 -2.40 2.72
N VAL A 12 10.47 -3.25 3.74
CA VAL A 12 9.32 -4.12 4.06
C VAL A 12 8.09 -3.30 4.44
N SER A 13 8.26 -2.20 5.17
CA SER A 13 7.14 -1.34 5.57
C SER A 13 6.56 -0.58 4.38
N VAL A 14 7.44 -0.07 3.50
CA VAL A 14 7.01 0.60 2.26
C VAL A 14 6.27 -0.39 1.38
N LEU A 15 6.84 -1.57 1.12
CA LEU A 15 6.20 -2.61 0.31
C LEU A 15 4.81 -3.00 0.83
N LYS A 16 4.65 -3.17 2.15
CA LYS A 16 3.32 -3.46 2.75
C LYS A 16 2.33 -2.34 2.48
N SER A 17 2.74 -1.08 2.67
CA SER A 17 1.87 0.08 2.42
C SER A 17 1.49 0.19 0.94
N THR A 18 2.45 -0.02 0.04
CA THR A 18 2.20 0.06 -1.41
C THR A 18 1.38 -1.13 -1.90
N LEU A 19 1.43 -2.28 -1.22
CA LEU A 19 0.62 -3.44 -1.58
C LEU A 19 -0.89 -3.12 -1.49
N TYR A 20 -1.33 -2.33 -0.51
CA TYR A 20 -2.72 -1.87 -0.43
C TYR A 20 -3.13 -1.06 -1.65
N LEU A 21 -2.24 -0.18 -2.13
CA LEU A 21 -2.49 0.60 -3.35
C LEU A 21 -2.43 -0.27 -4.61
N TYR A 22 -1.57 -1.28 -4.63
CA TYR A 22 -1.41 -2.24 -5.71
C TYR A 22 -2.63 -3.15 -5.91
N PHE A 23 -3.42 -3.42 -4.87
CA PHE A 23 -4.64 -4.22 -5.01
C PHE A 23 -5.67 -3.60 -5.96
N ILE A 24 -5.76 -2.27 -6.01
CA ILE A 24 -6.71 -1.57 -6.88
C ILE A 24 -6.48 -1.91 -8.36
N PRO A 25 -5.29 -1.65 -8.95
CA PRO A 25 -5.02 -2.02 -10.33
C PRO A 25 -5.04 -3.54 -10.53
N LEU A 26 -4.63 -4.33 -9.53
CA LEU A 26 -4.67 -5.79 -9.63
C LEU A 26 -6.10 -6.32 -9.83
N ILE A 27 -7.07 -5.83 -9.05
CA ILE A 27 -8.48 -6.25 -9.17
C ILE A 27 -9.04 -5.86 -10.53
N ILE A 28 -8.77 -4.63 -11.00
CA ILE A 28 -9.19 -4.19 -12.33
C ILE A 28 -8.59 -5.10 -13.41
N PHE A 29 -7.32 -5.44 -13.29
CA PHE A 29 -6.62 -6.32 -14.22
C PHE A 29 -7.22 -7.73 -14.25
N VAL A 30 -7.57 -8.29 -13.08
CA VAL A 30 -8.28 -9.57 -12.96
C VAL A 30 -9.64 -9.54 -13.64
N LEU A 31 -10.42 -8.47 -13.44
CA LEU A 31 -11.74 -8.33 -14.07
C LEU A 31 -11.64 -8.27 -15.60
N ILE A 32 -10.68 -7.52 -16.13
CA ILE A 32 -10.43 -7.44 -17.57
C ILE A 32 -10.07 -8.83 -18.14
N PHE A 33 -9.20 -9.57 -17.45
CA PHE A 33 -8.77 -10.89 -17.90
C PHE A 33 -9.86 -11.95 -17.80
N LEU A 34 -10.76 -11.84 -16.81
CA LEU A 34 -11.94 -12.70 -16.72
C LEU A 34 -12.83 -12.52 -17.96
N ILE A 35 -13.07 -11.27 -18.36
CA ILE A 35 -13.85 -10.95 -19.57
C ILE A 35 -13.12 -11.47 -20.82
N ALA A 36 -11.80 -11.24 -20.93
CA ALA A 36 -11.01 -11.71 -22.06
C ALA A 36 -11.03 -13.25 -22.17
N THR A 37 -10.97 -13.95 -21.04
CA THR A 37 -11.07 -15.43 -20.99
C THR A 37 -12.46 -15.90 -21.40
N LEU A 38 -13.52 -15.23 -20.94
CA LEU A 38 -14.89 -15.54 -21.36
C LEU A 38 -15.04 -15.37 -22.88
N VAL A 39 -14.55 -14.26 -23.43
CA VAL A 39 -14.56 -14.01 -24.88
C VAL A 39 -13.78 -15.09 -25.63
N GLY A 40 -12.56 -15.42 -25.18
CA GLY A 40 -11.73 -16.45 -25.78
C GLY A 40 -12.40 -17.82 -25.80
N VAL A 41 -13.06 -18.21 -24.70
CA VAL A 41 -13.80 -19.48 -24.62
C VAL A 41 -15.03 -19.46 -25.54
N THR A 42 -15.75 -18.34 -25.64
CA THR A 42 -16.90 -18.26 -26.54
C THR A 42 -16.53 -18.32 -28.03
N GLN A 43 -15.35 -17.82 -28.41
CA GLN A 43 -14.92 -17.78 -29.81
C GLN A 43 -14.15 -19.03 -30.23
N GLU A 44 -13.23 -19.53 -29.39
CA GLU A 44 -12.32 -20.63 -29.75
C GLU A 44 -12.57 -21.91 -28.94
N GLY A 45 -13.64 -21.95 -28.13
CA GLY A 45 -14.00 -23.11 -27.33
C GLY A 45 -12.92 -23.46 -26.31
N ALA A 46 -12.47 -24.71 -26.32
CA ALA A 46 -11.48 -25.20 -25.36
C ALA A 46 -10.10 -24.52 -25.49
N ALA A 47 -9.75 -24.01 -26.68
CA ALA A 47 -8.50 -23.27 -26.88
C ALA A 47 -8.48 -21.94 -26.11
N GLY A 48 -9.65 -21.35 -25.84
CA GLY A 48 -9.79 -20.14 -25.04
C GLY A 48 -9.26 -20.26 -23.61
N PHE A 49 -9.16 -21.47 -23.04
CA PHE A 49 -8.61 -21.66 -21.69
C PHE A 49 -7.08 -21.43 -21.61
N VAL A 50 -6.39 -21.36 -22.75
CA VAL A 50 -4.95 -21.02 -22.80
C VAL A 50 -4.67 -19.61 -22.27
N THR A 51 -5.67 -18.72 -22.23
CA THR A 51 -5.51 -17.38 -21.64
C THR A 51 -5.23 -17.42 -20.13
N ILE A 52 -5.66 -18.47 -19.41
CA ILE A 52 -5.48 -18.61 -17.96
C ILE A 52 -4.00 -18.77 -17.56
N PRO A 53 -3.23 -19.74 -18.10
CA PRO A 53 -1.80 -19.84 -17.77
C PRO A 53 -1.03 -18.59 -18.23
N LEU A 54 -1.39 -18.01 -19.38
CA LEU A 54 -0.77 -16.76 -19.85
C LEU A 54 -1.02 -15.60 -18.87
N PHE A 55 -2.23 -15.52 -18.31
CA PHE A 55 -2.60 -14.54 -17.30
C PHE A 55 -1.81 -14.70 -16.00
N LEU A 56 -1.67 -15.93 -15.51
CA LEU A 56 -0.91 -16.20 -14.29
C LEU A 56 0.55 -15.78 -14.44
N ILE A 57 1.16 -16.07 -15.60
CA ILE A 57 2.51 -15.60 -15.92
C ILE A 57 2.56 -14.07 -15.91
N ALA A 58 1.61 -13.41 -16.57
CA ALA A 58 1.56 -11.94 -16.62
C ALA A 58 1.43 -11.31 -15.22
N ILE A 59 0.61 -11.87 -14.32
CA ILE A 59 0.48 -11.39 -12.93
C ILE A 59 1.81 -11.51 -12.18
N ILE A 60 2.52 -12.64 -12.32
CA ILE A 60 3.79 -12.86 -11.63
C ILE A 60 4.81 -11.81 -12.10
N PHE A 61 4.96 -11.62 -13.41
CA PHE A 61 5.86 -10.63 -13.97
C PHE A 61 5.51 -9.20 -13.56
N TYR A 62 4.22 -8.85 -13.63
CA TYR A 62 3.75 -7.53 -13.22
C TYR A 62 4.01 -7.26 -11.74
N THR A 63 3.72 -8.24 -10.87
CA THR A 63 3.96 -8.13 -9.42
C THR A 63 5.44 -7.96 -9.12
N ALA A 64 6.29 -8.78 -9.75
CA ALA A 64 7.74 -8.71 -9.58
C ALA A 64 8.31 -7.36 -10.04
N PHE A 65 7.84 -6.87 -11.20
CA PHE A 65 8.25 -5.57 -11.73
C PHE A 65 7.81 -4.43 -10.81
N TYR A 66 6.55 -4.42 -10.36
CA TYR A 66 6.03 -3.41 -9.45
C TYR A 66 6.81 -3.37 -8.12
N ALA A 67 7.03 -4.54 -7.50
CA ALA A 67 7.81 -4.64 -6.27
C ALA A 67 9.27 -4.20 -6.47
N GLY A 68 9.87 -4.53 -7.62
CA GLY A 68 11.22 -4.10 -7.99
C GLY A 68 11.35 -2.59 -8.09
N ILE A 69 10.41 -1.93 -8.78
CA ILE A 69 10.39 -0.46 -8.90
C ILE A 69 10.23 0.20 -7.53
N ILE A 70 9.30 -0.26 -6.69
CA ILE A 70 9.10 0.29 -5.35
C ILE A 70 10.34 0.12 -4.46
N SER A 71 10.99 -1.04 -4.55
CA SER A 71 12.23 -1.30 -3.83
C SER A 71 13.35 -0.36 -4.28
N LEU A 72 13.46 -0.13 -5.60
CA LEU A 72 14.43 0.78 -6.18
C LEU A 72 14.20 2.24 -5.73
N VAL A 73 12.95 2.70 -5.75
CA VAL A 73 12.57 4.04 -5.27
C VAL A 73 12.91 4.20 -3.78
N THR A 74 12.62 3.17 -2.98
CA THR A 74 12.94 3.18 -1.54
C THR A 74 14.45 3.23 -1.31
N LEU A 75 15.22 2.49 -2.11
CA LEU A 75 16.68 2.49 -2.04
C LEU A 75 17.24 3.87 -2.42
N CYS A 76 16.74 4.47 -3.50
CA CYS A 76 17.11 5.84 -3.90
C CYS A 76 16.83 6.84 -2.79
N TYR A 77 15.65 6.80 -2.16
CA TYR A 77 15.34 7.69 -1.03
C TYR A 77 16.33 7.48 0.11
N ASN A 78 16.57 6.23 0.53
CA ASN A 78 17.47 5.92 1.63
C ASN A 78 18.90 6.41 1.36
N TRP A 79 19.35 6.34 0.11
CA TRP A 79 20.65 6.84 -0.31
C TRP A 79 20.71 8.38 -0.28
N LEU A 80 19.68 9.06 -0.80
CA LEU A 80 19.61 10.53 -0.81
C LEU A 80 19.47 11.12 0.61
N ALA A 81 18.63 10.51 1.46
CA ALA A 81 18.43 10.95 2.84
C ALA A 81 19.71 10.89 3.68
N GLY A 82 20.61 9.94 3.36
CA GLY A 82 21.94 9.87 3.97
C GLY A 82 22.84 11.08 3.66
N LYS A 83 22.61 11.77 2.54
CA LYS A 83 23.42 12.92 2.08
C LYS A 83 22.76 14.29 2.33
N PHE A 84 21.44 14.37 2.26
CA PHE A 84 20.69 15.65 2.29
C PHE A 84 19.90 15.90 3.58
N GLY A 85 19.90 14.95 4.53
CA GLY A 85 19.04 15.01 5.72
C GLY A 85 17.67 14.38 5.45
N GLY A 86 17.09 13.73 6.45
CA GLY A 86 15.83 13.00 6.32
C GLY A 86 14.60 13.91 6.32
N LEU A 87 13.43 13.34 6.08
CA LEU A 87 12.16 14.05 6.16
C LEU A 87 11.84 14.40 7.63
N VAL A 88 11.65 15.68 7.95
CA VAL A 88 11.24 16.12 9.29
C VAL A 88 9.72 16.22 9.37
N LEU A 89 9.11 15.35 10.14
CA LEU A 89 7.69 15.37 10.46
C LEU A 89 7.50 16.12 11.79
N THR A 90 6.56 17.07 11.82
CA THR A 90 6.15 17.72 13.07
C THR A 90 4.87 17.04 13.53
N VAL A 91 4.94 16.33 14.65
CA VAL A 91 3.78 15.68 15.27
C VAL A 91 3.26 16.60 16.36
N GLU A 92 2.00 17.00 16.22
CA GLU A 92 1.26 17.66 17.27
C GLU A 92 0.71 16.56 18.19
N ASP A 93 1.19 16.53 19.42
CA ASP A 93 0.69 15.60 20.44
C ASP A 93 -0.72 16.10 20.81
N VAL A 94 -1.75 15.40 20.35
CA VAL A 94 -3.10 15.57 20.89
C VAL A 94 -3.06 14.90 22.26
N ASP A 95 -2.93 15.69 23.32
CA ASP A 95 -2.95 15.21 24.70
C ASP A 95 -4.29 14.51 24.98
N THR A 96 -4.31 13.19 24.88
CA THR A 96 -5.45 12.32 25.23
C THR A 96 -5.81 12.36 26.72
N HIS A 97 -5.17 13.23 27.51
CA HIS A 97 -5.43 13.38 28.95
C HIS A 97 -6.59 14.35 29.28
N THR A 98 -7.05 15.16 28.33
CA THR A 98 -8.14 16.13 28.60
C THR A 98 -9.53 15.51 28.46
N ALA A 99 -9.67 14.44 27.68
CA ALA A 99 -10.98 13.82 27.40
C ALA A 99 -11.54 12.98 28.58
N ILE A 100 -10.70 12.55 29.53
CA ILE A 100 -11.15 11.73 30.67
C ILE A 100 -11.56 12.61 31.87
N ASN A 101 -10.97 13.79 32.03
CA ASN A 101 -11.27 14.67 33.17
C ASN A 101 -12.60 15.43 33.02
N GLU A 102 -13.09 15.65 31.79
CA GLU A 102 -14.42 16.27 31.58
C GLU A 102 -15.56 15.29 31.87
N GLN A 103 -15.39 13.98 31.63
CA GLN A 103 -16.42 13.00 31.97
C GLN A 103 -16.55 12.78 33.48
N HIS A 104 -15.45 12.86 34.23
CA HIS A 104 -15.49 12.61 35.67
C HIS A 104 -16.06 13.80 36.47
N HIS A 105 -16.00 15.02 35.91
CA HIS A 105 -16.57 16.20 36.56
C HIS A 105 -18.10 16.25 36.42
N ASP A 106 -18.65 15.79 35.30
CA ASP A 106 -20.10 15.80 35.03
C ASP A 106 -20.86 14.74 35.84
N GLU A 107 -20.27 13.54 36.04
CA GLU A 107 -20.91 12.50 36.86
C GLU A 107 -20.92 12.84 38.36
N SER A 108 -19.98 13.64 38.85
CA SER A 108 -19.93 14.07 40.25
C SER A 108 -20.92 15.18 40.62
N GLN A 109 -21.56 15.81 39.63
CA GLN A 109 -22.59 16.84 39.82
C GLN A 109 -24.01 16.26 39.79
N LEU A 110 -24.14 14.97 39.46
CA LEU A 110 -25.42 14.26 39.29
C LEU A 110 -25.71 13.24 40.42
N SER A 111 -24.84 13.14 41.43
CA SER A 111 -25.02 12.27 42.62
C SER A 111 -25.29 13.05 43.90
#